data_AF-A0A358CW52-F1
#
_entry.id   AF-A0A358CW52-F1
#
_cell.length_a   1.000
_cell.length_b   1.000
_cell.length_c   1.000
_cell.angle_alpha   90.00
_cell.angle_beta   90.00
_cell.angle_gamma   90.00
#
_symmetry.space_group_name_H-M   'P 1'
#
loop_
_entity.id
_entity.type
_entity.pdbx_description
1 polymer ?
#
loop_
_entity_poly.entity_id
_entity_poly.type
_entity_poly.pdbx_seq_one_letter_code
_entity_poly.pdbx_strand_id
1 'polypeptide(L)'
;MPDDNSIDTASLATELTATLEANGIDAMFQKLENSLRHSCRWHSLFDAHLLRARAALGLPLVGPIADTDKVTKKTLDEETIAACREVGWKLFDEGQIASGWMYLRAAVEPHEVANKLRQIASQILEQEDAVADEEEYQPLQEIIQLSLWENLDPALGIRVMLAAQGTCNAVTAYEQSVAGLPPTQQEPVAKIMIHHLHEEVFENLARDLIERKLVDTNQVNKIKSRKGTLVDLLATVGGLLNEESIHVDASHLQAVLRFARICTDSDDIQHAHALACYACRLPKEFQYPGDTPFSDFGASSRLFYSAQLGKEAD
;
A
#
# COMPACT_ATOMS: atom_id res chain seq x y z
N MET A 1 0.75 -9.43 -28.38
CA MET A 1 0.20 -8.06 -28.38
C MET A 1 0.14 -7.62 -29.84
N PRO A 2 -0.99 -7.16 -30.39
CA PRO A 2 -0.97 -6.56 -31.72
C PRO A 2 -0.45 -5.12 -31.57
N ASP A 3 0.82 -4.93 -31.93
CA ASP A 3 1.58 -3.68 -31.91
C ASP A 3 1.20 -2.72 -33.05
N ASP A 4 -0.08 -2.39 -33.22
CA ASP A 4 -0.47 -1.33 -34.17
C ASP A 4 -1.55 -0.40 -33.60
N ASN A 5 -1.22 0.27 -32.49
CA ASN A 5 -1.98 1.41 -31.93
C ASN A 5 -1.66 2.75 -32.64
N SER A 6 -1.18 2.68 -33.89
CA SER A 6 -0.93 3.85 -34.73
C SER A 6 -2.24 4.31 -35.36
N ILE A 7 -2.77 5.43 -34.87
CA ILE A 7 -3.88 6.11 -35.56
C ILE A 7 -3.29 6.79 -36.80
N ASP A 8 -3.77 6.44 -37.99
CA ASP A 8 -3.57 7.28 -39.18
C ASP A 8 -4.37 8.57 -39.00
N THR A 9 -3.68 9.62 -38.54
CA THR A 9 -4.28 10.92 -38.25
C THR A 9 -4.85 11.59 -39.49
N ALA A 10 -4.27 11.34 -40.67
CA ALA A 10 -4.71 11.98 -41.92
C ALA A 10 -6.01 11.34 -42.43
N SER A 11 -6.09 10.01 -42.37
CA SER A 11 -7.34 9.29 -42.66
C SER A 11 -8.43 9.66 -41.67
N LEU A 12 -8.12 9.65 -40.36
CA LEU A 12 -9.08 10.00 -39.33
C LEU A 12 -9.61 11.44 -39.49
N ALA A 13 -8.75 12.42 -39.76
CA ALA A 13 -9.17 13.81 -40.00
C ALA A 13 -10.12 13.94 -41.19
N THR A 14 -9.83 13.21 -42.29
CA THR A 14 -10.69 13.17 -43.47
C THR A 14 -12.07 12.60 -43.12
N GLU A 15 -12.09 11.49 -42.40
CA GLU A 15 -13.33 10.83 -41.96
C GLU A 15 -14.16 11.69 -41.00
N LEU A 16 -13.52 12.39 -40.07
CA LEU A 16 -14.19 13.30 -39.15
C LEU A 16 -14.80 14.48 -39.89
N THR A 17 -14.09 15.06 -40.87
CA THR A 17 -14.61 16.15 -41.71
C THR A 17 -15.85 15.70 -42.49
N ALA A 18 -15.80 14.53 -43.12
CA ALA A 18 -16.96 13.96 -43.82
C ALA A 18 -18.15 13.68 -42.87
N THR A 19 -17.87 13.21 -41.65
CA THR A 19 -18.92 12.94 -40.64
C THR A 19 -19.54 14.24 -40.12
N LEU A 20 -18.73 15.29 -39.92
CA LEU A 20 -19.20 16.61 -39.51
C LEU A 20 -20.14 17.20 -40.57
N GLU A 21 -19.78 17.11 -41.85
CA GLU A 21 -20.59 17.60 -42.97
C GLU A 21 -21.90 16.83 -43.13
N ALA A 22 -21.86 15.50 -43.00
CA ALA A 22 -23.03 14.64 -43.24
C ALA A 22 -23.98 14.54 -42.03
N ASN A 23 -23.45 14.54 -40.82
CA ASN A 23 -24.19 14.15 -39.60
C ASN A 23 -24.03 15.13 -38.43
N GLY A 24 -23.25 16.20 -38.59
CA GLY A 24 -23.08 17.24 -37.58
C GLY A 24 -22.02 16.94 -36.52
N ILE A 25 -21.85 17.91 -35.62
CA ILE A 25 -20.72 17.95 -34.67
C ILE A 25 -20.75 16.82 -33.63
N ASP A 26 -21.93 16.43 -33.17
CA ASP A 26 -22.07 15.36 -32.18
C ASP A 26 -21.63 14.00 -32.75
N ALA A 27 -22.06 13.69 -33.98
CA ALA A 27 -21.64 12.47 -34.68
C ALA A 27 -20.13 12.44 -34.96
N MET A 28 -19.54 13.60 -35.28
CA MET A 28 -18.10 13.74 -35.44
C MET A 28 -17.35 13.43 -34.13
N PHE A 29 -17.76 14.02 -33.00
CA PHE A 29 -17.12 13.73 -31.71
C PHE A 29 -17.30 12.26 -31.29
N GLN A 30 -18.50 11.70 -31.47
CA GLN A 30 -18.72 10.28 -31.18
C GLN A 30 -17.77 9.37 -31.96
N LYS A 31 -17.50 9.70 -33.23
CA LYS A 31 -16.55 8.96 -34.06
C LYS A 31 -15.10 9.13 -33.58
N LEU A 32 -14.70 10.34 -33.21
CA LEU A 32 -13.38 10.62 -32.64
C LEU A 32 -13.17 9.82 -31.35
N GLU A 33 -14.11 9.89 -30.40
CA GLU A 33 -14.06 9.18 -29.13
C GLU A 33 -13.95 7.66 -29.34
N ASN A 34 -14.71 7.10 -30.28
CA ASN A 34 -14.64 5.67 -30.60
C ASN A 34 -13.26 5.26 -31.14
N SER A 35 -12.66 6.09 -32.01
CA SER A 35 -11.32 5.84 -32.53
C SER A 35 -10.26 5.91 -31.43
N LEU A 36 -10.33 6.90 -30.54
CA LEU A 36 -9.41 7.06 -29.42
C LEU A 36 -9.55 5.92 -28.40
N ARG A 37 -10.78 5.46 -28.12
CA ARG A 37 -11.04 4.29 -27.26
C ARG A 37 -10.50 3.01 -27.88
N HIS A 38 -10.61 2.84 -29.20
CA HIS A 38 -10.11 1.64 -29.88
C HIS A 38 -8.58 1.56 -29.92
N SER A 39 -7.91 2.71 -29.90
CA SER A 39 -6.45 2.84 -29.94
C SER A 39 -5.82 3.11 -28.57
N CYS A 40 -6.59 2.96 -27.50
CA CYS A 40 -6.17 3.19 -26.11
C CYS A 40 -5.54 4.57 -25.85
N ARG A 41 -5.96 5.62 -26.57
CA ARG A 41 -5.46 7.00 -26.39
C ARG A 41 -6.25 7.73 -25.32
N TRP A 42 -6.14 7.27 -24.07
CA TRP A 42 -7.02 7.70 -22.96
C TRP A 42 -6.91 9.19 -22.62
N HIS A 43 -5.72 9.77 -22.63
CA HIS A 43 -5.53 11.20 -22.39
C HIS A 43 -6.24 12.06 -23.45
N SER A 44 -6.09 11.68 -24.73
CA SER A 44 -6.79 12.37 -25.83
C SER A 44 -8.30 12.14 -25.80
N LEU A 45 -8.75 10.98 -25.30
CA LEU A 45 -10.18 10.70 -25.11
C LEU A 45 -10.79 11.66 -24.07
N PHE A 46 -10.08 11.95 -22.98
CA PHE A 46 -10.51 12.96 -22.01
C PHE A 46 -10.68 14.33 -22.67
N ASP A 47 -9.71 14.77 -23.48
CA ASP A 47 -9.79 16.04 -24.20
C ASP A 47 -10.98 16.08 -25.17
N ALA A 48 -11.23 14.98 -25.89
CA ALA A 48 -12.38 14.85 -26.79
C ALA A 48 -13.72 14.97 -26.04
N HIS A 49 -13.85 14.33 -24.88
CA HIS A 49 -15.04 14.45 -24.03
C HIS A 49 -15.28 15.90 -23.59
N LEU A 50 -14.22 16.60 -23.15
CA LEU A 50 -14.34 18.00 -22.73
C LEU A 50 -14.77 18.91 -23.90
N LEU A 51 -14.23 18.68 -25.10
CA LEU A 51 -14.61 19.43 -26.30
C LEU A 51 -16.07 19.17 -26.69
N ARG A 52 -16.52 17.90 -26.65
CA ARG A 52 -17.91 17.53 -26.94
C ARG A 52 -18.88 18.12 -25.92
N ALA A 53 -18.56 18.06 -24.63
CA ALA A 53 -19.37 18.65 -23.57
C ALA A 53 -19.54 20.17 -23.76
N ARG A 54 -18.46 20.87 -24.11
CA ARG A 54 -18.51 22.29 -24.46
C ARG A 54 -19.40 22.55 -25.67
N ALA A 55 -19.24 21.76 -26.74
CA ALA A 55 -20.05 21.89 -27.95
C ALA A 55 -21.55 21.73 -27.65
N ALA A 56 -21.92 20.72 -26.86
CA ALA A 56 -23.30 20.43 -26.47
C ALA A 56 -23.92 21.56 -25.64
N LEU A 57 -23.11 22.26 -24.84
CA LEU A 57 -23.51 23.40 -24.03
C LEU A 57 -23.42 24.75 -24.78
N GLY A 58 -23.07 24.74 -26.07
CA GLY A 58 -22.91 25.96 -26.88
C GLY A 58 -21.73 26.83 -26.44
N LEU A 59 -20.73 26.25 -25.76
CA LEU A 59 -19.55 26.94 -25.28
C LEU A 59 -18.44 26.94 -26.35
N PRO A 60 -17.50 27.91 -26.29
CA PRO A 60 -16.31 27.87 -27.14
C PRO A 60 -15.53 26.58 -26.91
N LEU A 61 -15.21 25.87 -28.00
CA LEU A 61 -14.40 24.65 -27.94
C LEU A 61 -13.03 24.92 -27.30
N VAL A 62 -12.38 26.01 -27.73
CA VAL A 62 -11.06 26.43 -27.27
C VAL A 62 -11.14 27.82 -26.64
N GLY A 63 -10.34 28.04 -25.60
CA GLY A 63 -10.25 29.32 -24.91
C GLY A 63 -11.02 29.36 -23.59
N PRO A 64 -11.05 30.55 -22.94
CA PRO A 64 -11.70 30.72 -21.64
C PRO A 64 -13.22 30.63 -21.77
N ILE A 65 -13.85 29.98 -20.78
CA ILE A 65 -15.30 29.98 -20.61
C ILE A 65 -15.65 31.21 -19.75
N ALA A 66 -16.23 32.23 -20.36
CA ALA A 66 -16.65 33.44 -19.65
C ALA A 66 -18.11 33.30 -19.15
N ASP A 67 -18.36 33.85 -17.95
CA ASP A 67 -19.67 34.19 -17.36
C ASP A 67 -20.85 33.28 -17.75
N THR A 68 -20.68 31.98 -17.59
CA THR A 68 -21.73 30.98 -17.78
C THR A 68 -22.63 30.92 -16.56
N ASP A 69 -23.91 30.65 -16.80
CA ASP A 69 -24.86 30.46 -15.70
C ASP A 69 -24.51 29.21 -14.87
N LYS A 70 -25.02 29.15 -13.64
CA LYS A 70 -24.69 28.09 -12.69
C LYS A 70 -25.11 26.69 -13.18
N VAL A 71 -26.16 26.58 -13.99
CA VAL A 71 -26.65 25.29 -14.51
C VAL A 71 -25.70 24.77 -15.58
N THR A 72 -25.31 25.62 -16.53
CA THR A 72 -24.33 25.27 -17.57
C THR A 72 -22.99 24.87 -16.95
N LYS A 73 -22.51 25.65 -15.97
CA LYS A 73 -21.27 25.33 -15.25
C LYS A 73 -21.34 23.98 -14.55
N LYS A 74 -22.42 23.75 -13.79
CA LYS A 74 -22.62 22.47 -13.09
C LYS A 74 -22.66 21.29 -14.06
N THR A 75 -23.35 21.44 -15.19
CA THR A 75 -23.45 20.37 -16.21
C THR A 75 -22.07 20.07 -16.79
N LEU A 76 -21.27 21.09 -17.11
CA LEU A 76 -19.91 20.90 -17.60
C LEU A 76 -19.01 20.22 -16.56
N ASP A 77 -19.13 20.59 -15.28
CA ASP A 77 -18.37 19.97 -14.19
C ASP A 77 -18.73 18.47 -14.05
N GLU A 78 -20.02 18.12 -14.14
CA GLU A 78 -20.51 16.73 -14.11
C GLU A 78 -19.97 15.91 -15.29
N GLU A 79 -20.00 16.44 -16.51
CA GLU A 79 -19.42 15.80 -17.70
C GLU A 79 -17.90 15.63 -17.57
N THR A 80 -17.20 16.63 -17.02
CA THR A 80 -15.75 16.56 -16.80
C THR A 80 -15.39 15.49 -15.77
N ILE A 81 -16.16 15.38 -14.69
CA ILE A 81 -15.98 14.32 -13.68
C ILE A 81 -16.23 12.93 -14.28
N ALA A 82 -17.27 12.79 -15.12
CA ALA A 82 -17.56 11.53 -15.81
C ALA A 82 -16.40 11.12 -16.74
N ALA A 83 -15.85 12.07 -17.51
CA ALA A 83 -14.69 11.83 -18.38
C ALA A 83 -13.44 11.45 -17.59
N CYS A 84 -13.13 12.15 -16.47
CA CYS A 84 -12.04 11.79 -15.57
C CYS A 84 -12.19 10.35 -15.04
N ARG A 85 -13.40 9.95 -14.66
CA ARG A 85 -13.67 8.61 -14.15
C ARG A 85 -13.44 7.53 -15.22
N GLU A 86 -13.96 7.72 -16.43
CA GLU A 86 -13.77 6.75 -17.51
C GLU A 86 -12.28 6.55 -17.83
N VAL A 87 -11.59 7.65 -18.14
CA VAL A 87 -10.18 7.63 -18.56
C VAL A 87 -9.27 7.15 -17.44
N GLY A 88 -9.51 7.60 -16.21
CA GLY A 88 -8.76 7.21 -15.04
C GLY A 88 -8.79 5.71 -14.79
N TRP A 89 -9.97 5.08 -14.87
CA TRP A 89 -10.07 3.63 -14.69
C TRP A 89 -9.46 2.83 -15.85
N LYS A 90 -9.56 3.31 -17.09
CA LYS A 90 -8.90 2.66 -18.24
C LYS A 90 -7.37 2.66 -18.12
N LEU A 91 -6.80 3.76 -17.64
CA LEU A 91 -5.36 3.83 -17.35
C LEU A 91 -4.94 2.84 -16.25
N PHE A 92 -5.75 2.70 -15.19
CA PHE A 92 -5.51 1.69 -14.15
C PHE A 92 -5.58 0.25 -14.69
N ASP A 93 -6.55 -0.05 -15.55
CA ASP A 93 -6.69 -1.37 -16.17
C ASP A 93 -5.49 -1.73 -17.06
N GLU A 94 -4.78 -0.74 -17.58
CA GLU A 94 -3.54 -0.90 -18.36
C GLU A 94 -2.25 -0.79 -17.50
N GLY A 95 -2.37 -0.73 -16.18
CA GLY A 95 -1.23 -0.64 -15.27
C GLY A 95 -0.58 0.74 -15.17
N GLN A 96 -1.15 1.77 -15.81
CA GLN A 96 -0.68 3.16 -15.75
C GLN A 96 -1.24 3.86 -14.50
N ILE A 97 -0.82 3.41 -13.32
CA ILE A 97 -1.41 3.80 -12.02
C ILE A 97 -1.27 5.31 -11.76
N ALA A 98 -0.07 5.86 -11.88
CA ALA A 98 0.17 7.29 -11.66
C ALA A 98 -0.64 8.17 -12.63
N SER A 99 -0.68 7.82 -13.92
CA SER A 99 -1.46 8.53 -14.95
C SER A 99 -2.96 8.46 -14.66
N GLY A 100 -3.47 7.31 -14.23
CA GLY A 100 -4.87 7.18 -13.87
C GLY A 100 -5.24 8.00 -12.63
N TRP A 101 -4.35 8.07 -11.63
CA TRP A 101 -4.61 8.82 -10.39
C TRP A 101 -4.74 10.32 -10.64
N MET A 102 -4.02 10.85 -11.63
CA MET A 102 -4.17 12.24 -12.08
C MET A 102 -5.64 12.62 -12.36
N TYR A 103 -6.42 11.70 -12.92
CA TYR A 103 -7.85 11.90 -13.21
C TYR A 103 -8.74 11.48 -12.04
N LEU A 104 -8.50 10.30 -11.47
CA LEU A 104 -9.37 9.71 -10.44
C LEU A 104 -9.43 10.55 -9.16
N ARG A 105 -8.36 11.24 -8.79
CA ARG A 105 -8.31 12.08 -7.57
C ARG A 105 -9.42 13.15 -7.50
N ALA A 106 -9.96 13.56 -8.64
CA ALA A 106 -11.03 14.55 -8.73
C ALA A 106 -12.42 13.93 -8.98
N ALA A 107 -12.49 12.63 -9.21
CA ALA A 107 -13.66 11.98 -9.81
C ALA A 107 -14.22 10.78 -9.03
N VAL A 108 -13.46 10.22 -8.09
CA VAL A 108 -13.87 9.06 -7.28
C VAL A 108 -13.50 9.26 -5.82
N GLU A 109 -14.15 8.48 -4.96
CA GLU A 109 -13.79 8.46 -3.56
C GLU A 109 -12.46 7.71 -3.35
N PRO A 110 -11.58 8.15 -2.43
CA PRO A 110 -10.27 7.54 -2.21
C PRO A 110 -10.31 6.02 -1.93
N HIS A 111 -11.36 5.55 -1.25
CA HIS A 111 -11.51 4.13 -0.92
C HIS A 111 -11.70 3.24 -2.15
N GLU A 112 -12.27 3.75 -3.24
CA GLU A 112 -12.43 3.00 -4.49
C GLU A 112 -11.06 2.71 -5.12
N VAL A 113 -10.18 3.72 -5.12
CA VAL A 113 -8.81 3.59 -5.62
C VAL A 113 -8.00 2.66 -4.73
N ALA A 114 -8.09 2.80 -3.41
CA ALA A 114 -7.44 1.90 -2.46
C ALA A 114 -7.81 0.42 -2.69
N ASN A 115 -9.09 0.13 -2.96
CA ASN A 115 -9.54 -1.22 -3.28
C ASN A 115 -8.93 -1.76 -4.57
N LYS A 116 -8.85 -0.94 -5.63
CA LYS A 116 -8.21 -1.33 -6.89
C LYS A 116 -6.70 -1.55 -6.73
N LEU A 117 -6.01 -0.65 -6.01
CA LEU A 117 -4.58 -0.81 -5.70
C LEU A 117 -4.31 -2.12 -4.95
N ARG A 118 -5.18 -2.49 -4.01
CA ARG A 118 -5.06 -3.76 -3.27
C ARG A 118 -5.18 -4.97 -4.19
N GLN A 119 -6.11 -4.96 -5.14
CA GLN A 119 -6.26 -6.03 -6.12
C GLN A 119 -5.00 -6.18 -6.99
N ILE A 120 -4.48 -5.05 -7.49
CA ILE A 120 -3.25 -5.04 -8.31
C ILE A 120 -2.06 -5.54 -7.49
N ALA A 121 -1.88 -5.05 -6.26
CA ALA A 121 -0.81 -5.48 -5.37
C ALA A 121 -0.84 -7.00 -5.11
N SER A 122 -2.02 -7.56 -4.80
CA SER A 122 -2.18 -9.00 -4.60
C SER A 122 -1.79 -9.81 -5.85
N GLN A 123 -2.22 -9.36 -7.04
CA GLN A 123 -1.88 -10.04 -8.29
C GLN A 123 -0.37 -10.05 -8.58
N ILE A 124 0.33 -8.97 -8.26
CA ILE A 124 1.78 -8.88 -8.46
C ILE A 124 2.52 -9.74 -7.43
N LEU A 125 2.14 -9.65 -6.15
CA LEU A 125 2.82 -10.34 -5.05
C LEU A 125 2.59 -11.87 -5.06
N GLU A 126 1.52 -12.36 -5.69
CA GLU A 126 1.25 -13.79 -5.86
C GLU A 126 2.09 -14.44 -6.99
N GLN A 127 2.70 -13.65 -7.87
CA GLN A 127 3.55 -14.16 -8.95
C GLN A 127 4.97 -14.37 -8.42
N GLU A 128 5.22 -15.54 -7.81
CA GLU A 128 6.48 -15.90 -7.13
C GLU A 128 7.75 -15.92 -8.03
N ASP A 129 7.61 -15.89 -9.36
CA ASP A 129 8.70 -16.23 -10.30
C ASP A 129 9.40 -15.06 -11.02
N ALA A 130 9.04 -13.79 -10.78
CA ALA A 130 9.55 -12.69 -11.63
C ALA A 130 9.77 -11.38 -10.87
N VAL A 131 10.79 -11.33 -10.00
CA VAL A 131 11.20 -10.05 -9.41
C VAL A 131 12.71 -9.88 -9.44
N ALA A 132 13.24 -9.80 -10.67
CA ALA A 132 14.67 -9.59 -10.92
C ALA A 132 14.99 -8.26 -11.64
N ASP A 133 13.99 -7.53 -12.16
CA ASP A 133 14.22 -6.33 -12.99
C ASP A 133 13.45 -5.08 -12.51
N GLU A 134 14.04 -3.89 -12.69
CA GLU A 134 13.55 -2.61 -12.15
C GLU A 134 12.19 -2.18 -12.72
N GLU A 135 11.88 -2.54 -13.98
CA GLU A 135 10.60 -2.20 -14.63
C GLU A 135 9.40 -2.94 -14.00
N GLU A 136 9.61 -4.17 -13.50
CA GLU A 136 8.56 -4.96 -12.84
C GLU A 136 8.26 -4.46 -11.41
N TYR A 137 9.19 -3.70 -10.80
CA TYR A 137 8.99 -3.03 -9.51
C TYR A 137 8.22 -1.70 -9.62
N GLN A 138 8.15 -1.08 -10.80
CA GLN A 138 7.52 0.24 -10.96
C GLN A 138 6.07 0.28 -10.45
N PRO A 139 5.19 -0.70 -10.75
CA PRO A 139 3.82 -0.69 -10.24
C PRO A 139 3.75 -0.74 -8.71
N LEU A 140 4.65 -1.49 -8.04
CA LEU A 140 4.71 -1.54 -6.58
C LEU A 140 5.15 -0.20 -5.98
N GLN A 141 6.09 0.50 -6.61
CA GLN A 141 6.49 1.85 -6.19
C GLN A 141 5.34 2.85 -6.34
N GLU A 142 4.59 2.79 -7.44
CA GLU A 142 3.40 3.64 -7.63
C GLU A 142 2.31 3.29 -6.60
N ILE A 143 2.10 2.01 -6.28
CA ILE A 143 1.18 1.59 -5.22
C ILE A 143 1.63 2.15 -3.85
N ILE A 144 2.92 2.08 -3.52
CA ILE A 144 3.46 2.68 -2.29
C ILE A 144 3.20 4.19 -2.28
N GLN A 145 3.49 4.88 -3.39
CA GLN A 145 3.29 6.32 -3.51
C GLN A 145 1.86 6.73 -3.20
N LEU A 146 0.89 6.05 -3.81
CA LEU A 146 -0.51 6.39 -3.62
C LEU A 146 -1.01 5.92 -2.24
N SER A 147 -0.73 4.68 -1.86
CA SER A 147 -1.29 4.09 -0.64
C SER A 147 -0.72 4.73 0.61
N LEU A 148 0.61 4.94 0.66
CA LEU A 148 1.30 5.46 1.83
C LEU A 148 1.47 6.98 1.78
N TRP A 149 2.15 7.49 0.75
CA TRP A 149 2.58 8.90 0.73
C TRP A 149 1.42 9.86 0.42
N GLU A 150 0.45 9.44 -0.39
CA GLU A 150 -0.82 10.17 -0.61
C GLU A 150 -1.93 9.77 0.39
N ASN A 151 -1.62 8.88 1.35
CA ASN A 151 -2.49 8.46 2.46
C ASN A 151 -3.83 7.81 2.03
N LEU A 152 -3.87 7.09 0.90
CA LEU A 152 -5.09 6.37 0.49
C LEU A 152 -5.36 5.11 1.34
N ASP A 153 -4.32 4.34 1.65
CA ASP A 153 -4.37 3.14 2.48
C ASP A 153 -2.96 2.83 3.04
N PRO A 154 -2.56 3.48 4.15
CA PRO A 154 -1.22 3.31 4.71
C PRO A 154 -0.87 1.85 5.04
N ALA A 155 -1.87 1.06 5.41
CA ALA A 155 -1.70 -0.36 5.70
C ALA A 155 -1.34 -1.15 4.44
N LEU A 156 -1.93 -0.84 3.28
CA LEU A 156 -1.52 -1.41 2.01
C LEU A 156 -0.10 -0.97 1.64
N GLY A 157 0.19 0.33 1.75
CA GLY A 157 1.50 0.87 1.43
C GLY A 157 2.63 0.20 2.21
N ILE A 158 2.45 0.00 3.51
CA ILE A 158 3.44 -0.69 4.36
C ILE A 158 3.56 -2.18 4.03
N ARG A 159 2.46 -2.89 3.73
CA ARG A 159 2.54 -4.29 3.27
C ARG A 159 3.36 -4.43 2.00
N VAL A 160 3.10 -3.56 1.03
CA VAL A 160 3.84 -3.57 -0.25
C VAL A 160 5.30 -3.19 -0.03
N MET A 161 5.57 -2.21 0.83
CA MET A 161 6.95 -1.84 1.17
C MET A 161 7.71 -2.95 1.88
N LEU A 162 7.09 -3.68 2.81
CA LEU A 162 7.73 -4.85 3.45
C LEU A 162 8.11 -5.90 2.39
N ALA A 163 7.21 -6.20 1.46
CA ALA A 163 7.46 -7.19 0.42
C ALA A 163 8.52 -6.75 -0.60
N ALA A 164 8.49 -5.49 -1.03
CA ALA A 164 9.35 -4.99 -2.11
C ALA A 164 10.70 -4.41 -1.63
N GLN A 165 10.75 -3.87 -0.41
CA GLN A 165 11.87 -3.05 0.08
C GLN A 165 12.38 -3.47 1.46
N GLY A 166 11.70 -4.41 2.14
CA GLY A 166 12.14 -5.00 3.41
C GLY A 166 11.85 -4.17 4.66
N THR A 167 12.18 -4.77 5.81
CA THR A 167 11.82 -4.30 7.17
C THR A 167 12.37 -2.90 7.48
N CYS A 168 13.63 -2.60 7.13
CA CYS A 168 14.27 -1.31 7.45
C CYS A 168 13.55 -0.12 6.77
N ASN A 169 13.20 -0.28 5.50
CA ASN A 169 12.46 0.73 4.75
C ASN A 169 11.05 0.92 5.32
N ALA A 170 10.36 -0.18 5.66
CA ALA A 170 9.02 -0.12 6.27
C ALA A 170 9.02 0.56 7.64
N VAL A 171 10.03 0.29 8.49
CA VAL A 171 10.20 0.98 9.79
C VAL A 171 10.39 2.48 9.57
N THR A 172 11.30 2.87 8.69
CA THR A 172 11.58 4.28 8.37
C THR A 172 10.33 4.98 7.85
N ALA A 173 9.59 4.34 6.95
CA ALA A 173 8.39 4.90 6.36
C ALA A 173 7.25 5.03 7.38
N TYR A 174 7.11 4.06 8.31
CA TYR A 174 6.16 4.18 9.42
C TYR A 174 6.45 5.45 10.24
N GLU A 175 7.71 5.66 10.64
CA GLU A 175 8.09 6.84 11.43
C GLU A 175 7.81 8.16 10.71
N GLN A 176 8.08 8.21 9.40
CA GLN A 176 7.93 9.42 8.60
C GLN A 176 6.48 9.76 8.25
N SER A 177 5.65 8.75 7.95
CA SER A 177 4.31 8.98 7.38
C SER A 177 3.17 8.50 8.26
N VAL A 178 3.36 7.45 9.06
CA VAL A 178 2.26 6.82 9.81
C VAL A 178 2.17 7.35 11.23
N ALA A 179 3.29 7.63 11.88
CA ALA A 179 3.33 8.06 13.29
C ALA A 179 2.51 9.33 13.58
N GLY A 180 2.30 10.19 12.57
CA GLY A 180 1.49 11.41 12.66
C GLY A 180 0.00 11.24 12.35
N LEU A 181 -0.44 10.06 11.90
CA LEU A 181 -1.82 9.81 11.49
C LEU A 181 -2.76 9.61 12.70
N PRO A 182 -4.09 9.66 12.52
CA PRO A 182 -5.03 9.28 13.58
C PRO A 182 -4.86 7.81 14.01
N PRO A 183 -5.16 7.46 15.28
CA PRO A 183 -5.08 6.08 15.79
C PRO A 183 -5.74 5.03 14.90
N THR A 184 -6.90 5.36 14.32
CA THR A 184 -7.67 4.47 13.43
C THR A 184 -6.93 4.10 12.14
N GLN A 185 -5.93 4.89 11.73
CA GLN A 185 -5.07 4.60 10.59
C GLN A 185 -3.72 4.02 11.02
N GLN A 186 -3.20 4.40 12.20
CA GLN A 186 -1.96 3.82 12.74
C GLN A 186 -2.13 2.36 13.12
N GLU A 187 -3.22 2.02 13.82
CA GLU A 187 -3.40 0.70 14.41
C GLU A 187 -3.31 -0.44 13.36
N PRO A 188 -4.00 -0.39 12.21
CA PRO A 188 -3.86 -1.43 11.19
C PRO A 188 -2.43 -1.60 10.69
N VAL A 189 -1.66 -0.50 10.61
CA VAL A 189 -0.25 -0.53 10.19
C VAL A 189 0.62 -1.15 11.28
N ALA A 190 0.41 -0.77 12.54
CA ALA A 190 1.15 -1.30 13.67
C ALA A 190 0.98 -2.83 13.77
N LYS A 191 -0.24 -3.34 13.54
CA LYS A 191 -0.51 -4.79 13.48
C LYS A 191 0.38 -5.49 12.46
N ILE A 192 0.44 -4.97 11.23
CA ILE A 192 1.27 -5.54 10.17
C ILE A 192 2.73 -5.61 10.59
N MET A 193 3.25 -4.54 11.19
CA MET A 193 4.64 -4.49 11.67
C MET A 193 4.91 -5.49 12.81
N ILE A 194 3.96 -5.67 13.74
CA ILE A 194 4.08 -6.64 14.85
C ILE A 194 4.15 -8.06 14.31
N HIS A 195 3.19 -8.44 13.47
CA HIS A 195 3.10 -9.79 12.92
C HIS A 195 4.31 -10.11 12.04
N HIS A 196 4.69 -9.18 11.15
CA HIS A 196 5.89 -9.32 10.33
C HIS A 196 7.15 -9.54 11.17
N LEU A 197 7.41 -8.68 12.15
CA LEU A 197 8.63 -8.77 12.94
C LEU A 197 8.63 -10.01 13.86
N HIS A 198 7.47 -10.38 14.41
CA HIS A 198 7.36 -11.59 15.20
C HIS A 198 7.66 -12.83 14.37
N GLU A 199 7.10 -12.94 13.16
CA GLU A 199 7.37 -14.05 12.24
C GLU A 199 8.85 -14.07 11.83
N GLU A 200 9.43 -12.92 11.48
CA GLU A 200 10.86 -12.79 11.15
C GLU A 200 11.76 -13.32 12.28
N VAL A 201 11.52 -12.87 13.52
CA VAL A 201 12.27 -13.32 14.70
C VAL A 201 12.04 -14.80 14.96
N PHE A 202 10.78 -15.28 14.84
CA PHE A 202 10.42 -16.66 15.08
C PHE A 202 11.14 -17.59 14.11
N GLU A 203 11.11 -17.31 12.80
CA GLU A 203 11.77 -18.13 11.79
C GLU A 203 13.28 -18.12 11.95
N ASN A 204 13.89 -16.95 12.21
CA ASN A 204 15.33 -16.83 12.41
C ASN A 204 15.79 -17.61 13.65
N LEU A 205 15.08 -17.49 14.76
CA LEU A 205 15.34 -18.25 15.99
C LEU A 205 15.13 -19.75 15.78
N ALA A 206 14.03 -20.15 15.12
CA ALA A 206 13.75 -21.56 14.85
C ALA A 206 14.86 -22.20 14.02
N ARG A 207 15.33 -21.50 12.99
CA ARG A 207 16.45 -21.93 12.13
C ARG A 207 17.74 -22.13 12.94
N ASP A 208 18.14 -21.15 13.76
CA ASP A 208 19.34 -21.29 14.62
C ASP A 208 19.23 -22.49 15.57
N LEU A 209 18.09 -22.64 16.26
CA LEU A 209 17.89 -23.73 17.21
C LEU A 209 17.87 -25.11 16.54
N ILE A 210 17.35 -25.22 15.32
CA ILE A 210 17.39 -26.45 14.53
C ILE A 210 18.82 -26.77 14.09
N GLU A 211 19.56 -25.79 13.57
CA GLU A 211 20.95 -25.96 13.15
C GLU A 211 21.85 -26.44 14.30
N ARG A 212 21.56 -25.96 15.52
CA ARG A 212 22.25 -26.34 16.75
C ARG A 212 21.70 -27.61 17.40
N LYS A 213 20.67 -28.23 16.80
CA LYS A 213 20.03 -29.47 17.28
C LYS A 213 19.44 -29.36 18.69
N LEU A 214 19.02 -28.15 19.06
CA LEU A 214 18.37 -27.87 20.34
C LEU A 214 16.86 -28.10 20.27
N VAL A 215 16.30 -27.93 19.07
CA VAL A 215 14.92 -28.30 18.73
C VAL A 215 14.90 -29.04 17.40
N ASP A 216 13.82 -29.76 17.13
CA ASP A 216 13.54 -30.34 15.81
C ASP A 216 12.38 -29.63 15.08
N THR A 217 12.27 -29.88 13.78
CA THR A 217 11.22 -29.29 12.93
C THR A 217 9.81 -29.67 13.39
N ASN A 218 9.61 -30.84 14.00
CA ASN A 218 8.30 -31.25 14.49
C ASN A 218 7.87 -30.44 15.72
N GLN A 219 8.81 -30.12 16.61
CA GLN A 219 8.57 -29.24 17.76
C GLN A 219 8.19 -27.83 17.31
N VAL A 220 8.92 -27.26 16.33
CA VAL A 220 8.61 -25.95 15.74
C VAL A 220 7.22 -25.97 15.09
N ASN A 221 6.92 -26.97 14.26
CA ASN A 221 5.62 -27.11 13.61
C ASN A 221 4.47 -27.27 14.63
N LYS A 222 4.70 -27.96 15.74
CA LYS A 222 3.72 -28.09 16.81
C LYS A 222 3.41 -26.72 17.45
N ILE A 223 4.42 -25.87 17.65
CA ILE A 223 4.22 -24.49 18.14
C ILE A 223 3.40 -23.67 17.13
N LYS A 224 3.78 -23.70 15.84
CA LYS A 224 3.02 -23.00 14.79
C LYS A 224 1.56 -23.47 14.72
N SER A 225 1.31 -24.78 14.79
CA SER A 225 -0.04 -25.37 14.68
C SER A 225 -1.01 -24.92 15.77
N ARG A 226 -0.49 -24.57 16.96
CA ARG A 226 -1.29 -24.04 18.08
C ARG A 226 -1.26 -22.51 18.16
N LYS A 227 -0.75 -21.83 17.12
CA LYS A 227 -0.51 -20.38 17.08
C LYS A 227 0.33 -19.92 18.28
N GLY A 228 1.34 -20.69 18.63
CA GLY A 228 2.29 -20.33 19.67
C GLY A 228 3.20 -19.19 19.22
N THR A 229 3.80 -18.52 20.19
CA THR A 229 4.68 -17.36 19.99
C THR A 229 6.15 -17.74 20.06
N LEU A 230 7.05 -16.80 19.77
CA LEU A 230 8.49 -17.02 19.98
C LEU A 230 8.82 -17.35 21.45
N VAL A 231 8.01 -16.90 22.44
CA VAL A 231 8.19 -17.26 23.85
C VAL A 231 7.98 -18.76 24.08
N ASP A 232 7.02 -19.36 23.37
CA ASP A 232 6.81 -20.81 23.40
C ASP A 232 8.03 -21.56 22.85
N LEU A 233 8.62 -21.07 21.76
CA LEU A 233 9.83 -21.62 21.17
C LEU A 233 11.00 -21.54 22.15
N LEU A 234 11.23 -20.37 22.75
CA LEU A 234 12.25 -20.18 23.77
C LEU A 234 12.05 -21.08 25.00
N ALA A 235 10.81 -21.33 25.42
CA ALA A 235 10.51 -22.20 26.55
C ALA A 235 10.92 -23.66 26.30
N THR A 236 10.89 -24.15 25.05
CA THR A 236 11.29 -25.54 24.72
C THR A 236 12.76 -25.83 25.00
N VAL A 237 13.58 -24.79 25.00
CA VAL A 237 15.03 -24.82 25.20
C VAL A 237 15.43 -24.20 26.55
N GLY A 238 14.51 -24.20 27.51
CA GLY A 238 14.75 -23.71 28.88
C GLY A 238 14.90 -22.19 28.98
N GLY A 239 14.39 -21.45 28.00
CA GLY A 239 14.40 -19.99 28.01
C GLY A 239 15.77 -19.38 27.70
N LEU A 240 16.67 -20.09 27.00
CA LEU A 240 18.12 -19.83 26.83
C LEU A 240 18.63 -18.55 27.49
N LEU A 241 19.08 -18.70 28.73
CA LEU A 241 19.78 -17.65 29.46
C LEU A 241 21.24 -17.60 28.96
N ASN A 242 21.73 -16.40 28.61
CA ASN A 242 23.11 -16.11 28.20
C ASN A 242 23.51 -16.56 26.78
N GLU A 243 22.67 -16.31 25.79
CA GLU A 243 22.99 -16.57 24.39
C GLU A 243 23.33 -15.26 23.66
N GLU A 244 24.43 -15.25 22.91
CA GLU A 244 24.90 -14.06 22.16
C GLU A 244 24.29 -13.94 20.76
N SER A 245 23.53 -14.95 20.30
CA SER A 245 22.90 -14.98 18.98
C SER A 245 21.79 -13.93 18.86
N ILE A 246 21.85 -13.13 17.80
CA ILE A 246 20.88 -12.07 17.51
C ILE A 246 20.15 -12.42 16.22
N HIS A 247 18.82 -12.51 16.32
CA HIS A 247 17.93 -12.97 15.25
C HIS A 247 17.16 -11.84 14.56
N VAL A 248 17.41 -10.59 14.95
CA VAL A 248 16.72 -9.40 14.45
C VAL A 248 17.55 -8.15 14.72
N ASP A 249 17.41 -7.14 13.88
CA ASP A 249 17.97 -5.82 14.15
C ASP A 249 17.28 -5.19 15.38
N ALA A 250 18.07 -4.81 16.39
CA ALA A 250 17.56 -4.27 17.64
C ALA A 250 16.83 -2.92 17.46
N SER A 251 17.18 -2.12 16.45
CA SER A 251 16.48 -0.88 16.11
C SER A 251 15.09 -1.15 15.53
N HIS A 252 14.94 -2.18 14.69
CA HIS A 252 13.63 -2.61 14.19
C HIS A 252 12.74 -3.09 15.35
N LEU A 253 13.30 -3.91 16.23
CA LEU A 253 12.60 -4.40 17.42
C LEU A 253 12.13 -3.25 18.31
N GLN A 254 12.99 -2.27 18.57
CA GLN A 254 12.63 -1.09 19.34
C GLN A 254 11.51 -0.29 18.67
N ALA A 255 11.61 -0.04 17.37
CA ALA A 255 10.60 0.71 16.63
C ALA A 255 9.24 0.02 16.66
N VAL A 256 9.17 -1.28 16.32
CA VAL A 256 7.91 -2.04 16.29
C VAL A 256 7.27 -2.14 17.68
N LEU A 257 8.07 -2.34 18.74
CA LEU A 257 7.56 -2.31 20.11
C LEU A 257 7.04 -0.94 20.55
N ARG A 258 7.45 0.17 19.91
CA ARG A 258 6.79 1.48 20.12
C ARG A 258 5.51 1.59 19.29
N PHE A 259 5.52 1.15 18.04
CA PHE A 259 4.34 1.21 17.16
C PHE A 259 3.17 0.42 17.76
N ALA A 260 3.47 -0.74 18.33
CA ALA A 260 2.48 -1.64 18.93
C ALA A 260 1.70 -1.06 20.12
N ARG A 261 2.12 0.06 20.69
CA ARG A 261 1.44 0.71 21.83
C ARG A 261 0.05 1.23 21.47
N ILE A 262 -0.24 1.42 20.18
CA ILE A 262 -1.57 1.83 19.71
C ILE A 262 -2.56 0.65 19.64
N CYS A 263 -2.06 -0.58 19.64
CA CYS A 263 -2.88 -1.78 19.49
C CYS A 263 -3.62 -2.13 20.78
N THR A 264 -4.87 -2.59 20.63
CA THR A 264 -5.74 -2.97 21.76
C THR A 264 -6.23 -4.41 21.70
N ASP A 265 -6.05 -5.09 20.56
CA ASP A 265 -6.44 -6.49 20.40
C ASP A 265 -5.48 -7.43 21.16
N SER A 266 -6.05 -8.43 21.84
CA SER A 266 -5.27 -9.32 22.70
C SER A 266 -4.25 -10.17 21.93
N ASP A 267 -4.51 -10.53 20.67
CA ASP A 267 -3.59 -11.32 19.86
C ASP A 267 -2.38 -10.47 19.46
N ASP A 268 -2.61 -9.25 19.00
CA ASP A 268 -1.55 -8.30 18.65
C ASP A 268 -0.66 -7.97 19.87
N ILE A 269 -1.30 -7.74 21.03
CA ILE A 269 -0.60 -7.49 22.29
C ILE A 269 0.20 -8.72 22.74
N GLN A 270 -0.30 -9.93 22.50
CA GLN A 270 0.43 -11.16 22.81
C GLN A 270 1.71 -11.31 21.96
N HIS A 271 1.66 -10.95 20.67
CA HIS A 271 2.84 -10.94 19.81
C HIS A 271 3.83 -9.84 20.20
N ALA A 272 3.35 -8.63 20.52
CA ALA A 272 4.17 -7.54 21.03
C ALA A 272 4.83 -7.88 22.38
N HIS A 273 4.09 -8.53 23.29
CA HIS A 273 4.63 -9.04 24.55
C HIS A 273 5.73 -10.08 24.29
N ALA A 274 5.53 -10.99 23.35
CA ALA A 274 6.54 -12.00 23.00
C ALA A 274 7.83 -11.36 22.46
N LEU A 275 7.72 -10.36 21.58
CA LEU A 275 8.83 -9.54 21.11
C LEU A 275 9.54 -8.81 22.27
N ALA A 276 8.78 -8.29 23.25
CA ALA A 276 9.36 -7.64 24.42
C ALA A 276 10.12 -8.64 25.34
N CYS A 277 9.60 -9.86 25.51
CA CYS A 277 10.32 -10.94 26.20
C CYS A 277 11.64 -11.28 25.50
N TYR A 278 11.64 -11.30 24.16
CA TYR A 278 12.87 -11.47 23.38
C TYR A 278 13.84 -10.30 23.58
N ALA A 279 13.35 -9.05 23.56
CA ALA A 279 14.17 -7.87 23.78
C ALA A 279 14.93 -7.90 25.12
N CYS A 280 14.30 -8.40 26.19
CA CYS A 280 14.95 -8.57 27.50
C CYS A 280 16.15 -9.54 27.50
N ARG A 281 16.29 -10.37 26.46
CA ARG A 281 17.35 -11.37 26.36
C ARG A 281 18.54 -10.94 25.53
N LEU A 282 18.41 -9.87 24.74
CA LEU A 282 19.49 -9.38 23.91
C LEU A 282 20.72 -9.07 24.78
N PRO A 283 21.96 -9.24 24.25
CA PRO A 283 23.15 -8.79 24.96
C PRO A 283 23.05 -7.30 25.30
N LYS A 284 23.66 -6.86 26.42
CA LYS A 284 23.54 -5.47 26.89
C LYS A 284 23.92 -4.42 25.85
N GLU A 285 24.88 -4.73 24.98
CA GLU A 285 25.32 -3.88 23.87
C GLU A 285 24.19 -3.56 22.86
N PHE A 286 23.19 -4.44 22.78
CA PHE A 286 22.03 -4.35 21.86
C PHE A 286 20.74 -3.99 22.60
N GLN A 287 20.81 -3.74 23.92
CA GLN A 287 19.71 -3.19 24.70
C GLN A 287 19.79 -1.67 24.69
N TYR A 288 19.42 -1.06 23.56
CA TYR A 288 19.43 0.40 23.44
C TYR A 288 18.43 1.04 24.42
N PRO A 289 18.82 2.13 25.11
CA PRO A 289 17.92 2.82 26.01
C PRO A 289 16.76 3.42 25.21
N GLY A 290 15.56 3.43 25.81
CA GLY A 290 14.43 4.18 25.30
C GLY A 290 14.25 5.52 26.00
N ASP A 291 13.28 6.30 25.53
CA ASP A 291 12.85 7.52 26.23
C ASP A 291 12.04 7.15 27.48
N THR A 292 12.12 7.99 28.52
CA THR A 292 11.28 7.85 29.72
C THR A 292 9.80 7.80 29.33
N PRO A 293 8.97 6.87 29.87
CA PRO A 293 9.25 5.92 30.97
C PRO A 293 9.88 4.58 30.56
N PHE A 294 10.26 4.39 29.29
CA PHE A 294 10.80 3.13 28.74
C PHE A 294 12.32 3.12 28.65
N SER A 295 13.03 3.61 29.68
CA SER A 295 14.49 3.72 29.67
C SER A 295 15.19 2.36 29.60
N ASP A 296 14.73 1.36 30.36
CA ASP A 296 15.05 -0.05 30.10
C ASP A 296 14.02 -0.56 29.09
N PHE A 297 14.30 -0.38 27.80
CA PHE A 297 13.29 -0.48 26.76
C PHE A 297 12.61 -1.86 26.72
N GLY A 298 13.40 -2.94 26.78
CA GLY A 298 12.90 -4.31 26.77
C GLY A 298 12.05 -4.60 27.99
N ALA A 299 12.59 -4.36 29.20
CA ALA A 299 11.88 -4.68 30.44
C ALA A 299 10.61 -3.83 30.61
N SER A 300 10.69 -2.55 30.28
CA SER A 300 9.55 -1.62 30.37
C SER A 300 8.45 -1.98 29.37
N SER A 301 8.83 -2.37 28.14
CA SER A 301 7.86 -2.82 27.13
C SER A 301 7.20 -4.14 27.55
N ARG A 302 7.97 -5.07 28.13
CA ARG A 302 7.43 -6.34 28.64
C ARG A 302 6.42 -6.10 29.74
N LEU A 303 6.73 -5.25 30.73
CA LEU A 303 5.80 -4.88 31.80
C LEU A 303 4.54 -4.21 31.23
N PHE A 304 4.70 -3.27 30.31
CA PHE A 304 3.58 -2.59 29.67
C PHE A 304 2.61 -3.58 28.99
N TYR A 305 3.12 -4.46 28.13
CA TYR A 305 2.26 -5.43 27.43
C TYR A 305 1.73 -6.53 28.36
N SER A 306 2.46 -6.90 29.42
CA SER A 306 1.96 -7.82 30.44
C SER A 306 0.74 -7.23 31.15
N ALA A 307 0.82 -5.97 31.57
CA ALA A 307 -0.28 -5.25 32.20
C ALA A 307 -1.51 -5.16 31.28
N GLN A 308 -1.32 -4.89 29.98
CA GLN A 308 -2.42 -4.90 29.00
C GLN A 308 -3.07 -6.29 28.83
N LEU A 309 -2.31 -7.37 29.02
CA LEU A 309 -2.83 -8.75 29.03
C LEU A 309 -3.43 -9.16 30.39
N GLY A 310 -3.45 -8.28 31.40
CA GLY A 310 -3.87 -8.60 32.76
C GLY A 310 -2.93 -9.55 33.50
N LYS A 311 -1.68 -9.67 33.06
CA LYS A 311 -0.62 -10.47 33.68
C LYS A 311 0.32 -9.46 34.36
N GLU A 312 0.46 -9.48 35.68
CA GLU A 312 1.26 -8.48 36.43
C GLU A 312 0.63 -7.08 36.55
N ALA A 313 -0.68 -7.00 36.80
CA ALA A 313 -1.34 -5.76 37.20
C ALA A 313 -1.39 -5.62 38.74
N ASP A 314 -0.25 -5.27 39.35
CA ASP A 314 -0.13 -4.89 40.77
C ASP A 314 0.61 -3.55 40.93
#